data_AF-A0A1F9XMP0-F1
#
_entry.id   AF-A0A1F9XMP0-F1
#
_cell.length_a   1.000
_cell.length_b   1.000
_cell.length_c   1.000
_cell.angle_alpha   90.00
_cell.angle_beta   90.00
_cell.angle_gamma   90.00
#
_symmetry.space_group_name_H-M   'P 1'
#
loop_
_entity.id
_entity.type
_entity.pdbx_description
1 polymer ?
#
loop_
_entity_poly.entity_id
_entity_poly.type
_entity_poly.pdbx_seq_one_letter_code
_entity_poly.pdbx_strand_id
1 'polypeptide(L)'
;MYVENITEVMVDATPQEIITNDNLNARVDAQVYFKIKPDEDSVKNSIYNVNNVQYQIVNLARTTLRNIIGTLTLKSANSERGRINDELLKILLKETASWGIDIVRTELKEIDPPKDVQETMNKVVKAENEKYAAIDFATAVETRADGEKRAEIKKAEGVKQARILQAEGEAEAIRLVNEAANKYFTGNAQVLRKLQTVENSLERNTKVVIPANTELVNIIGDMAGILPLKRSPEGEAVATASRTAV
;
A
#
# COMPACT_ATOMS: atom_id res chain seq x y z
N MET A 1 -21.80 37.89 60.67
CA MET A 1 -20.53 37.28 60.24
C MET A 1 -20.85 36.55 58.94
N TYR A 2 -20.29 37.00 57.81
CA TYR A 2 -20.45 36.31 56.53
C TYR A 2 -19.46 35.15 56.51
N VAL A 3 -19.93 33.95 56.18
CA VAL A 3 -19.10 32.75 56.04
C VAL A 3 -19.17 32.37 54.58
N GLU A 4 -18.08 32.59 53.86
CA GLU A 4 -17.97 32.23 52.45
C GLU A 4 -17.21 30.91 52.32
N ASN A 5 -17.67 30.09 51.38
CA ASN A 5 -17.00 28.83 51.08
C ASN A 5 -15.82 29.09 50.12
N ILE A 6 -14.60 28.79 50.59
CA ILE A 6 -13.36 28.93 49.83
C ILE A 6 -12.94 27.66 49.08
N THR A 7 -13.69 26.56 49.21
CA THR A 7 -13.41 25.34 48.44
C THR A 7 -13.75 25.56 46.97
N GLU A 8 -13.24 24.68 46.11
CA GLU A 8 -13.65 24.63 44.70
C GLU A 8 -15.16 24.35 44.62
N VAL A 9 -15.86 25.20 43.87
CA VAL A 9 -17.28 25.07 43.58
C VAL A 9 -17.44 24.94 42.06
N MET A 10 -18.30 24.01 41.66
CA MET A 10 -18.71 23.83 40.28
C MET A 10 -20.03 24.57 40.06
N VAL A 11 -20.12 25.33 38.96
CA VAL A 11 -21.37 25.92 38.52
C VAL A 11 -21.61 25.59 37.05
N ASP A 12 -22.82 25.13 36.75
CA ASP A 12 -23.27 24.83 35.40
C ASP A 12 -23.71 26.12 34.68
N ALA A 13 -23.12 26.38 33.52
CA ALA A 13 -23.66 27.35 32.58
C ALA A 13 -24.87 26.73 31.87
N THR A 14 -26.06 27.27 32.13
CA THR A 14 -27.32 26.76 31.56
C THR A 14 -27.24 26.63 30.02
N PRO A 15 -27.75 25.52 29.44
CA PRO A 15 -27.74 25.33 28.00
C PRO A 15 -28.37 26.49 27.23
N GLN A 16 -27.77 26.87 26.12
CA GLN A 16 -28.30 27.90 25.23
C GLN A 16 -28.16 27.49 23.76
N GLU A 17 -29.10 27.95 22.95
CA GLU A 17 -29.01 27.82 21.50
C GLU A 17 -28.13 28.94 20.94
N ILE A 18 -27.11 28.56 20.17
CA ILE A 18 -26.17 29.44 19.50
C ILE A 18 -26.15 29.07 18.02
N ILE A 19 -25.99 30.07 17.16
CA ILE A 19 -25.75 29.88 15.73
C ILE A 19 -24.24 29.94 15.50
N THR A 20 -23.68 28.90 14.91
CA THR A 20 -22.26 28.80 14.54
C THR A 20 -21.96 29.61 13.28
N ASN A 21 -20.67 29.74 12.93
CA ASN A 21 -20.25 30.51 11.75
C ASN A 21 -20.79 29.96 10.42
N ASP A 22 -21.03 28.65 10.35
CA ASP A 22 -21.68 27.95 9.24
C ASP A 22 -23.21 28.00 9.28
N ASN A 23 -23.79 28.89 10.10
CA ASN A 23 -25.21 29.16 10.19
C ASN A 23 -26.04 27.91 10.61
N LEU A 24 -25.45 27.08 11.46
CA LEU A 24 -26.12 25.92 12.07
C LEU A 24 -26.49 26.25 13.52
N ASN A 25 -27.68 25.83 13.92
CA ASN A 25 -28.11 25.92 15.31
C ASN A 25 -27.42 24.81 16.12
N ALA A 26 -26.91 25.13 17.29
CA ALA A 26 -26.38 24.17 18.23
C ALA A 26 -26.72 24.57 19.66
N ARG A 27 -27.12 23.59 20.47
CA ARG A 27 -27.30 23.74 21.90
C ARG A 27 -25.98 23.45 22.60
N VAL A 28 -25.49 24.41 23.37
CA VAL A 28 -24.19 24.33 24.03
C VAL A 28 -24.34 24.59 25.52
N ASP A 29 -23.69 23.74 26.32
CA ASP A 29 -23.54 23.92 27.77
C ASP A 29 -22.10 23.68 28.23
N ALA A 30 -21.76 24.24 29.39
CA ALA A 30 -20.42 24.15 29.96
C ALA A 30 -20.47 24.24 31.48
N GLN A 31 -19.37 23.89 32.12
CA GLN A 31 -19.18 23.96 33.56
C GLN A 31 -17.98 24.83 33.87
N VAL A 32 -18.10 25.64 34.92
CA VAL A 32 -17.01 26.49 35.42
C VAL A 32 -16.70 26.08 36.84
N TYR A 33 -15.43 25.76 37.07
CA TYR A 33 -14.89 25.45 38.39
C TYR A 33 -14.13 26.66 38.90
N PHE A 34 -14.56 27.21 40.02
CA PHE A 34 -13.88 28.36 40.63
C PHE A 34 -13.81 28.21 42.14
N LYS A 35 -12.90 28.96 42.74
CA LYS A 35 -12.77 29.08 44.20
C LYS A 35 -12.55 30.56 44.56
N ILE A 36 -13.00 30.95 45.74
CA ILE A 36 -12.69 32.27 46.29
C ILE A 36 -11.28 32.19 46.88
N LYS A 37 -10.43 33.17 46.60
CA LYS A 37 -9.08 33.19 47.18
C LYS A 37 -9.17 33.40 48.70
N PRO A 38 -8.31 32.76 49.51
CA PRO A 38 -8.40 32.81 50.97
C PRO A 38 -8.03 34.18 51.56
N ASP A 39 -7.51 35.10 50.76
CA ASP A 39 -7.12 36.44 51.19
C ASP A 39 -8.34 37.25 51.64
N GLU A 40 -8.21 38.01 52.73
CA GLU A 40 -9.30 38.82 53.28
C GLU A 40 -9.85 39.82 52.26
N ASP A 41 -8.97 40.45 51.46
CA ASP A 41 -9.36 41.38 50.40
C ASP A 41 -10.12 40.69 49.28
N SER A 42 -9.76 39.45 48.93
CA SER A 42 -10.45 38.67 47.91
C SER A 42 -11.85 38.24 48.35
N VAL A 43 -12.00 37.83 49.61
CA VAL A 43 -13.32 37.53 50.20
C VAL A 43 -14.19 38.79 50.22
N LYS A 44 -13.65 39.94 50.64
CA LYS A 44 -14.36 41.22 50.60
C LYS A 44 -14.78 41.59 49.17
N ASN A 45 -13.87 41.46 48.20
CA ASN A 45 -14.14 41.75 46.79
C ASN A 45 -15.25 40.85 46.23
N SER A 46 -15.28 39.57 46.61
CA SER A 46 -16.31 38.64 46.14
C SER A 46 -17.73 39.00 46.63
N ILE A 47 -17.84 39.68 47.78
CA ILE A 47 -19.11 40.12 48.36
C ILE A 47 -19.48 41.53 47.88
N TYR A 48 -18.51 42.45 47.82
CA TYR A 48 -18.78 43.86 47.56
C TYR A 48 -18.77 44.23 46.07
N ASN A 49 -17.90 43.62 45.26
CA ASN A 49 -17.75 44.01 43.86
C ASN A 49 -18.75 43.31 42.94
N VAL A 50 -19.33 42.19 43.38
CA VAL A 50 -20.22 41.37 42.56
C VAL A 50 -21.40 40.90 43.39
N ASN A 51 -22.61 41.21 42.92
CA ASN A 51 -23.82 40.61 43.48
C ASN A 51 -23.96 39.18 42.94
N ASN A 52 -23.90 38.19 43.84
CA ASN A 52 -24.02 36.77 43.53
C ASN A 52 -23.05 36.30 42.44
N VAL A 53 -21.82 35.97 42.86
CA VAL A 53 -20.74 35.49 41.98
C VAL A 53 -21.17 34.32 41.10
N GLN A 54 -21.93 33.35 41.63
CA GLN A 54 -22.36 32.17 40.88
C GLN A 54 -23.29 32.53 39.72
N TYR A 55 -24.21 33.47 39.93
CA TYR A 55 -25.09 33.91 38.85
C TYR A 55 -24.33 34.71 37.78
N GLN A 56 -23.41 35.57 38.20
CA GLN A 56 -22.66 36.43 37.29
C GLN A 56 -21.63 35.66 36.46
N ILE A 57 -20.96 34.65 37.04
CA ILE A 57 -20.04 33.79 36.30
C ILE A 57 -20.77 32.98 35.22
N VAL A 58 -21.99 32.50 35.51
CA VAL A 58 -22.82 31.78 34.52
C VAL A 58 -23.18 32.69 33.35
N ASN A 59 -23.63 33.91 33.61
CA ASN A 59 -24.00 34.85 32.55
C ASN A 59 -22.79 35.28 31.69
N LEU A 60 -21.65 35.49 32.34
CA LEU A 60 -20.41 35.79 31.64
C LEU A 60 -19.96 34.60 30.79
N ALA A 61 -19.96 33.38 31.33
CA ALA A 61 -19.63 32.16 30.59
C ALA A 61 -20.56 31.96 29.39
N ARG A 62 -21.86 32.20 29.54
CA ARG A 62 -22.83 32.12 28.44
C ARG A 62 -22.51 33.12 27.32
N THR A 63 -22.22 34.37 27.68
CA THR A 63 -21.91 35.41 26.69
C THR A 63 -20.61 35.09 25.96
N THR A 64 -19.59 34.65 26.69
CA THR A 64 -18.30 34.25 26.12
C THR A 64 -18.41 33.03 25.22
N LEU A 65 -19.14 31.99 25.64
CA LEU A 65 -19.40 30.79 24.83
C LEU A 65 -20.10 31.15 23.51
N ARG A 66 -21.11 32.03 23.57
CA ARG A 66 -21.81 32.50 22.35
C ARG A 66 -20.84 33.17 21.38
N ASN A 67 -19.94 34.02 21.88
CA ASN A 67 -18.97 34.71 21.04
C ASN A 67 -17.96 33.74 20.42
N ILE A 68 -17.39 32.82 21.21
CA ILE A 68 -16.40 31.84 20.71
C ILE A 68 -17.05 30.93 19.66
N ILE A 69 -18.17 30.28 20.01
CA ILE A 69 -18.87 29.34 19.13
C ILE A 69 -19.40 30.03 17.87
N GLY A 70 -19.83 31.29 17.95
CA GLY A 70 -20.27 32.06 16.78
C GLY A 70 -19.17 32.35 15.76
N THR A 71 -17.89 32.26 16.14
CA THR A 71 -16.75 32.42 15.23
C THR A 71 -16.26 31.09 14.64
N LEU A 72 -16.68 29.95 15.19
CA LEU A 72 -16.25 28.62 14.78
C LEU A 72 -17.35 27.91 13.98
N THR A 73 -16.94 26.98 13.12
CA THR A 73 -17.87 26.02 12.50
C THR A 73 -18.26 24.94 13.50
N LEU A 74 -19.41 24.30 13.31
CA LEU A 74 -19.86 23.21 14.19
C LEU A 74 -18.84 22.06 14.26
N LYS A 75 -18.20 21.72 13.13
CA LYS A 75 -17.16 20.69 13.06
C LYS A 75 -15.92 21.06 13.87
N SER A 76 -15.43 22.29 13.72
CA SER A 76 -14.28 22.79 14.48
C SER A 76 -14.61 22.86 15.97
N ALA A 77 -15.80 23.32 16.34
CA ALA A 77 -16.22 23.39 17.74
C ALA A 77 -16.24 22.00 18.41
N ASN A 78 -16.66 20.96 17.69
CA ASN A 78 -16.65 19.60 18.20
C ASN A 78 -15.24 18.98 18.25
N SER A 79 -14.36 19.32 17.29
CA SER A 79 -13.00 18.77 17.22
C SER A 79 -11.99 19.50 18.12
N GLU A 80 -12.16 20.80 18.35
CA GLU A 80 -11.22 21.69 19.05
C GLU A 80 -11.72 22.08 20.45
N ARG A 81 -12.36 21.14 21.18
CA ARG A 81 -12.92 21.40 22.52
C ARG A 81 -11.89 21.95 23.51
N GLY A 82 -10.65 21.47 23.45
CA GLY A 82 -9.56 21.96 24.31
C GLY A 82 -9.28 23.45 24.10
N ARG A 83 -9.24 23.90 22.84
CA ARG A 83 -9.04 25.31 22.50
C ARG A 83 -10.17 26.19 23.02
N ILE A 84 -11.43 25.73 22.92
CA ILE A 84 -12.59 26.46 23.45
C ILE A 84 -12.49 26.59 24.97
N ASN A 85 -12.08 25.52 25.68
CA ASN A 85 -11.89 25.56 27.12
C ASN A 85 -10.82 26.59 27.51
N ASP A 86 -9.67 26.57 26.85
CA ASP A 86 -8.56 27.50 27.12
C ASP A 86 -8.96 28.96 26.83
N GLU A 87 -9.67 29.20 25.73
CA GLU A 87 -10.12 30.54 25.34
C GLU A 87 -11.20 31.06 26.29
N LEU A 88 -12.16 30.22 26.67
CA LEU A 88 -13.17 30.54 27.68
C LEU A 88 -12.50 30.87 29.03
N LEU A 89 -11.57 30.04 29.49
CA LEU A 89 -10.83 30.26 30.74
C LEU A 89 -10.09 31.61 30.70
N LYS A 90 -9.37 31.89 29.62
CA LYS A 90 -8.60 33.13 29.46
C LYS A 90 -9.48 34.38 29.52
N ILE A 91 -10.63 34.37 28.85
CA ILE A 91 -11.56 35.50 28.85
C ILE A 91 -12.20 35.66 30.24
N LEU A 92 -12.65 34.56 30.85
CA LEU A 92 -13.23 34.63 32.19
C LEU A 92 -12.23 35.17 33.22
N LEU A 93 -10.99 34.67 33.24
CA LEU A 93 -9.95 35.16 34.15
C LEU A 93 -9.68 36.66 34.01
N LYS A 94 -9.73 37.18 32.77
CA LYS A 94 -9.54 38.61 32.51
C LYS A 94 -10.66 39.46 33.10
N GLU A 95 -11.91 39.05 32.87
CA GLU A 95 -13.09 39.80 33.29
C GLU A 95 -13.38 39.66 34.80
N THR A 96 -12.98 38.55 35.42
CA THR A 96 -13.20 38.29 36.87
C THR A 96 -12.03 38.71 37.76
N ALA A 97 -11.01 39.38 37.23
CA ALA A 97 -9.81 39.76 37.98
C ALA A 97 -10.11 40.64 39.21
N SER A 98 -11.14 41.48 39.13
CA SER A 98 -11.58 42.37 40.22
C SER A 98 -12.52 41.70 41.24
N TRP A 99 -12.96 40.46 40.98
CA TRP A 99 -13.98 39.79 41.77
C TRP A 99 -13.40 39.02 42.97
N GLY A 100 -12.07 38.88 43.06
CA GLY A 100 -11.41 38.12 44.14
C GLY A 100 -11.55 36.60 44.01
N ILE A 101 -11.94 36.10 42.83
CA ILE A 101 -12.07 34.67 42.54
C ILE A 101 -10.90 34.15 41.70
N ASP A 102 -10.68 32.85 41.80
CA ASP A 102 -9.72 32.10 40.99
C ASP A 102 -10.47 31.02 40.22
N ILE A 103 -10.40 31.07 38.89
CA ILE A 103 -11.06 30.10 38.02
C ILE A 103 -10.06 28.97 37.78
N VAL A 104 -10.39 27.78 38.28
CA VAL A 104 -9.51 26.61 38.23
C VAL A 104 -9.52 26.01 36.83
N ARG A 105 -10.72 25.79 36.28
CA ARG A 105 -10.88 25.28 34.92
C ARG A 105 -12.29 25.51 34.38
N THR A 106 -12.41 25.40 33.07
CA THR A 106 -13.66 25.44 32.32
C THR A 106 -13.77 24.16 31.51
N GLU A 107 -14.96 23.56 31.49
CA GLU A 107 -15.22 22.32 30.77
C GLU A 107 -16.47 22.50 29.93
N LEU A 108 -16.30 22.56 28.61
CA LEU A 108 -17.41 22.41 27.68
C LEU A 108 -18.02 21.02 27.88
N LYS A 109 -19.33 20.90 28.03
CA LYS A 109 -20.00 19.63 28.35
C LYS A 109 -20.51 18.95 27.09
N GLU A 110 -21.48 19.54 26.39
CA GLU A 110 -22.01 19.02 25.13
C GLU A 110 -22.22 20.14 24.09
N ILE A 111 -22.08 19.76 22.81
CA ILE A 111 -22.53 20.57 21.66
C ILE A 111 -23.53 19.69 20.89
N ASP A 112 -24.81 20.00 21.01
CA ASP A 112 -25.89 19.21 20.43
C ASP A 112 -26.63 20.01 19.35
N PRO A 113 -26.34 19.78 18.05
CA PRO A 113 -27.11 20.33 16.94
C PRO A 113 -28.48 19.65 16.83
N PRO A 114 -29.50 20.27 16.20
CA PRO A 114 -30.80 19.65 16.01
C PRO A 114 -30.71 18.44 15.06
N LYS A 115 -31.67 17.50 15.18
CA LYS A 115 -31.61 16.19 14.51
C LYS A 115 -31.55 16.27 12.99
N ASP A 116 -32.20 17.24 12.39
CA ASP A 116 -32.20 17.50 10.95
C ASP A 116 -30.79 17.85 10.42
N VAL A 117 -30.06 18.69 11.16
CA VAL A 117 -28.67 19.03 10.88
C VAL A 117 -27.76 17.82 11.07
N GLN A 118 -27.95 17.05 12.15
CA GLN A 118 -27.19 15.82 12.39
C GLN A 118 -27.33 14.81 11.24
N GLU A 119 -28.56 14.56 10.79
CA GLU A 119 -28.82 13.65 9.68
C GLU A 119 -28.15 14.12 8.39
N THR A 120 -28.23 15.41 8.10
CA THR A 120 -27.60 16.00 6.91
C THR A 120 -26.08 15.90 6.98
N MET A 121 -25.48 16.21 8.14
CA MET A 121 -24.05 16.08 8.37
C MET A 121 -23.58 14.64 8.24
N ASN A 122 -24.33 13.68 8.81
CA ASN A 122 -24.03 12.26 8.67
C ASN A 122 -24.10 11.78 7.22
N LYS A 123 -25.06 12.27 6.43
CA LYS A 123 -25.14 11.98 4.99
C LYS A 123 -23.95 12.55 4.23
N VAL A 124 -23.55 13.79 4.52
CA VAL A 124 -22.38 14.43 3.89
C VAL A 124 -21.10 13.67 4.22
N VAL A 125 -20.86 13.35 5.50
CA VAL A 125 -19.68 12.59 5.94
C VAL A 125 -19.67 11.20 5.32
N LYS A 126 -20.83 10.52 5.25
CA LYS A 126 -20.95 9.22 4.60
C LYS A 126 -20.59 9.28 3.11
N ALA A 127 -21.15 10.25 2.38
CA ALA A 127 -20.87 10.42 0.95
C ALA A 127 -19.39 10.75 0.69
N GLU A 128 -18.78 11.55 1.56
CA GLU A 128 -17.37 11.91 1.46
C GLU A 128 -16.45 10.71 1.77
N ASN A 129 -16.77 9.92 2.79
CA ASN A 129 -16.07 8.66 3.07
C ASN A 129 -16.21 7.65 1.93
N GLU A 130 -17.41 7.51 1.34
CA GLU A 130 -17.64 6.65 0.18
C GLU A 130 -16.82 7.10 -1.04
N LYS A 131 -16.70 8.42 -1.26
CA LYS A 131 -15.84 8.98 -2.31
C LYS A 131 -14.37 8.63 -2.07
N TYR A 132 -13.85 8.82 -0.86
CA TYR A 132 -12.46 8.47 -0.54
C TYR A 132 -12.22 6.97 -0.68
N ALA A 133 -13.14 6.13 -0.19
CA ALA A 133 -13.05 4.69 -0.34
C ALA A 133 -13.03 4.26 -1.82
N ALA A 134 -13.81 4.91 -2.69
CA ALA A 134 -13.80 4.64 -4.13
C ALA A 134 -12.47 5.05 -4.80
N ILE A 135 -11.88 6.18 -4.39
CA ILE A 135 -10.57 6.63 -4.88
C ILE A 135 -9.48 5.66 -4.43
N ASP A 136 -9.45 5.32 -3.14
CA ASP A 136 -8.47 4.38 -2.59
C ASP A 136 -8.58 3.00 -3.25
N PHE A 137 -9.80 2.54 -3.52
CA PHE A 137 -10.02 1.30 -4.27
C PHE A 137 -9.50 1.40 -5.71
N ALA A 138 -9.78 2.50 -6.41
CA ALA A 138 -9.28 2.71 -7.76
C ALA A 138 -7.75 2.73 -7.81
N THR A 139 -7.11 3.44 -6.88
CA THR A 139 -5.64 3.50 -6.75
C THR A 139 -5.05 2.14 -6.37
N ALA A 140 -5.71 1.37 -5.51
CA ALA A 140 -5.28 0.02 -5.16
C ALA A 140 -5.35 -0.94 -6.37
N VAL A 141 -6.41 -0.85 -7.18
CA VAL A 141 -6.56 -1.64 -8.41
C VAL A 141 -5.48 -1.28 -9.44
N GLU A 142 -5.22 0.01 -9.65
CA GLU A 142 -4.16 0.48 -10.55
C GLU A 142 -2.79 -0.04 -10.09
N THR A 143 -2.47 0.15 -8.81
CA THR A 143 -1.20 -0.31 -8.22
C THR A 143 -1.03 -1.82 -8.37
N ARG A 144 -2.11 -2.60 -8.18
CA ARG A 144 -2.09 -4.05 -8.35
C ARG A 144 -1.84 -4.45 -9.80
N ALA A 145 -2.53 -3.83 -10.76
CA ALA A 145 -2.35 -4.11 -12.18
C ALA A 145 -0.93 -3.76 -12.64
N ASP A 146 -0.37 -2.64 -12.17
CA ASP A 146 1.00 -2.24 -12.43
C ASP A 146 2.02 -3.21 -11.82
N GLY A 147 1.76 -3.68 -10.60
CA GLY A 147 2.55 -4.71 -9.93
C GLY A 147 2.56 -6.04 -10.70
N GLU A 148 1.39 -6.50 -11.14
CA GLU A 148 1.23 -7.72 -11.96
C GLU A 148 1.99 -7.60 -13.30
N LYS A 149 1.86 -6.47 -13.99
CA LYS A 149 2.58 -6.20 -15.25
C LYS A 149 4.10 -6.26 -15.04
N ARG A 150 4.61 -5.59 -14.00
CA ARG A 150 6.06 -5.60 -13.69
C ARG A 150 6.55 -7.00 -13.31
N ALA A 151 5.75 -7.75 -12.56
CA ALA A 151 6.06 -9.13 -12.20
C ALA A 151 6.18 -10.03 -13.45
N GLU A 152 5.25 -9.92 -14.40
CA GLU A 152 5.26 -10.72 -15.63
C GLU A 152 6.45 -10.37 -16.54
N ILE A 153 6.76 -9.08 -16.70
CA ILE A 153 7.95 -8.63 -17.45
C ILE A 153 9.22 -9.22 -16.83
N LYS A 154 9.38 -9.10 -15.51
CA LYS A 154 10.57 -9.60 -14.79
C LYS A 154 10.70 -11.12 -14.91
N LYS A 155 9.57 -11.84 -14.93
CA LYS A 155 9.55 -13.29 -15.15
C LYS A 155 10.01 -13.64 -16.57
N ALA A 156 9.49 -12.95 -17.59
CA ALA A 156 9.90 -13.14 -18.98
C ALA A 156 11.39 -12.83 -19.20
N GLU A 157 11.88 -11.74 -18.62
CA GLU A 157 13.30 -11.37 -18.63
C GLU A 157 14.17 -12.44 -17.94
N GLY A 158 13.74 -12.94 -16.78
CA GLY A 158 14.41 -14.04 -16.08
C GLY A 158 14.51 -15.32 -16.92
N VAL A 159 13.43 -15.70 -17.61
CA VAL A 159 13.43 -16.88 -18.51
C VAL A 159 14.37 -16.67 -19.70
N LYS A 160 14.38 -15.48 -20.30
CA LYS A 160 15.30 -15.14 -21.39
C LYS A 160 16.76 -15.23 -20.92
N GLN A 161 17.08 -14.61 -19.78
CA GLN A 161 18.42 -14.60 -19.23
C GLN A 161 18.90 -16.01 -18.86
N ALA A 162 18.02 -16.82 -18.25
CA ALA A 162 18.32 -18.21 -17.92
C ALA A 162 18.65 -19.04 -19.18
N ARG A 163 17.89 -18.85 -20.28
CA ARG A 163 18.16 -19.53 -21.55
C ARG A 163 19.51 -19.13 -22.17
N ILE A 164 19.87 -17.85 -22.08
CA ILE A 164 21.16 -17.35 -22.57
C ILE A 164 22.31 -17.96 -21.76
N LEU A 165 22.22 -17.88 -20.42
CA LEU A 165 23.24 -18.45 -19.52
C LEU A 165 23.40 -19.96 -19.72
N GLN A 166 22.31 -20.68 -19.96
CA GLN A 166 22.36 -22.10 -20.26
C GLN A 166 23.10 -22.36 -21.59
N ALA A 167 22.75 -21.64 -22.66
CA ALA A 167 23.40 -21.79 -23.96
C ALA A 167 24.89 -21.42 -23.91
N GLU A 168 25.26 -20.37 -23.18
CA GLU A 168 26.65 -19.97 -22.93
C GLU A 168 27.41 -21.05 -22.15
N GLY A 169 26.80 -21.61 -21.10
CA GLY A 169 27.37 -22.72 -20.34
C GLY A 169 27.58 -23.98 -21.17
N GLU A 170 26.63 -24.33 -22.03
CA GLU A 170 26.74 -25.46 -22.97
C GLU A 170 27.84 -25.22 -24.01
N ALA A 171 27.90 -24.01 -24.60
CA ALA A 171 28.93 -23.65 -25.56
C ALA A 171 30.34 -23.71 -24.94
N GLU A 172 30.49 -23.20 -23.72
CA GLU A 172 31.75 -23.22 -22.98
C GLU A 172 32.16 -24.64 -22.59
N ALA A 173 31.21 -25.48 -22.17
CA ALA A 173 31.46 -26.90 -21.91
C ALA A 173 31.94 -27.63 -23.18
N ILE A 174 31.29 -27.40 -24.32
CA ILE A 174 31.70 -27.95 -25.62
C ILE A 174 33.10 -27.45 -26.00
N ARG A 175 33.42 -26.17 -25.77
CA ARG A 175 34.75 -25.60 -26.03
C ARG A 175 35.82 -26.30 -25.21
N LEU A 176 35.59 -26.45 -23.90
CA LEU A 176 36.52 -27.13 -22.99
C LEU A 176 36.74 -28.60 -23.37
N VAL A 177 35.68 -29.33 -23.74
CA VAL A 177 35.79 -30.72 -24.21
C VAL A 177 36.58 -30.79 -25.52
N ASN A 178 36.34 -29.88 -26.47
CA ASN A 178 37.10 -29.84 -27.73
C ASN A 178 38.58 -29.49 -27.52
N GLU A 179 38.89 -28.55 -26.63
CA GLU A 179 40.27 -28.19 -26.28
C GLU A 179 40.99 -29.37 -25.61
N ALA A 180 40.33 -30.04 -24.65
CA ALA A 180 40.85 -31.24 -24.03
C ALA A 180 41.03 -32.37 -25.06
N ALA A 181 40.09 -32.54 -26.00
CA ALA A 181 40.19 -33.52 -27.07
C ALA A 181 41.41 -33.27 -27.96
N ASN A 182 41.60 -32.04 -28.44
CA ASN A 182 42.74 -31.68 -29.28
C ASN A 182 44.09 -31.82 -28.58
N LYS A 183 44.14 -31.55 -27.27
CA LYS A 183 45.39 -31.59 -26.49
C LYS A 183 45.79 -33.00 -26.06
N TYR A 184 44.83 -33.84 -25.69
CA TYR A 184 45.10 -35.17 -25.12
C TYR A 184 44.83 -36.34 -26.08
N PHE A 185 44.00 -36.16 -27.12
CA PHE A 185 43.78 -37.19 -28.13
C PHE A 185 44.61 -36.89 -29.38
N THR A 186 45.87 -37.32 -29.40
CA THR A 186 46.70 -37.34 -30.60
C THR A 186 46.99 -38.79 -31.04
N GLY A 187 46.96 -39.05 -32.34
CA GLY A 187 47.26 -40.36 -32.93
C GLY A 187 46.19 -41.44 -32.65
N ASN A 188 46.63 -42.63 -32.19
CA ASN A 188 45.82 -43.84 -32.08
C ASN A 188 44.58 -43.72 -31.17
N ALA A 189 44.57 -42.78 -30.23
CA ALA A 189 43.43 -42.55 -29.32
C ALA A 189 42.18 -42.00 -30.04
N GLN A 190 42.35 -41.21 -31.11
CA GLN A 190 41.23 -40.73 -31.93
C GLN A 190 40.61 -41.87 -32.75
N VAL A 191 41.45 -42.77 -33.26
CA VAL A 191 41.00 -43.97 -33.99
C VAL A 191 40.25 -44.89 -33.04
N LEU A 192 40.76 -45.14 -31.83
CA LEU A 192 40.09 -45.92 -30.81
C LEU A 192 38.74 -45.31 -30.39
N ARG A 193 38.67 -43.98 -30.20
CA ARG A 193 37.39 -43.33 -29.88
C ARG A 193 36.39 -43.36 -31.03
N LYS A 194 36.84 -43.21 -32.29
CA LYS A 194 35.97 -43.41 -33.46
C LYS A 194 35.46 -44.84 -33.51
N LEU A 195 36.32 -45.83 -33.31
CA LEU A 195 35.93 -47.25 -33.25
C LEU A 195 34.95 -47.53 -32.11
N GLN A 196 35.14 -46.97 -30.92
CA GLN A 196 34.21 -47.10 -29.79
C GLN A 196 32.88 -46.36 -29.99
N THR A 197 32.88 -45.19 -30.63
CA THR A 197 31.63 -44.49 -30.98
C THR A 197 30.86 -45.28 -32.03
N VAL A 198 31.56 -45.88 -32.99
CA VAL A 198 30.98 -46.81 -33.97
C VAL A 198 30.44 -48.05 -33.27
N GLU A 199 31.21 -48.71 -32.40
CA GLU A 199 30.78 -49.87 -31.60
C GLU A 199 29.51 -49.58 -30.79
N ASN A 200 29.50 -48.51 -29.98
CA ASN A 200 28.31 -48.11 -29.22
C ASN A 200 27.10 -47.76 -30.10
N SER A 201 27.33 -47.21 -31.30
CA SER A 201 26.27 -46.90 -32.26
C SER A 201 25.72 -48.14 -32.95
N LEU A 202 26.54 -49.19 -33.09
CA LEU A 202 26.18 -50.50 -33.64
C LEU A 202 25.51 -51.41 -32.59
N GLU A 203 25.93 -51.34 -31.32
CA GLU A 203 25.32 -52.13 -30.22
C GLU A 203 23.84 -51.79 -30.00
N ARG A 204 23.45 -50.52 -30.22
CA ARG A 204 22.09 -50.04 -29.95
C ARG A 204 21.17 -50.04 -31.18
N ASN A 205 21.64 -50.42 -32.38
CA ASN A 205 20.86 -50.38 -33.62
C ASN A 205 20.94 -51.69 -34.40
N THR A 206 19.78 -52.28 -34.74
CA THR A 206 19.69 -53.59 -35.40
C THR A 206 19.80 -53.54 -36.94
N LYS A 207 19.85 -52.34 -37.56
CA LYS A 207 19.99 -52.19 -39.03
C LYS A 207 20.82 -50.95 -39.38
N VAL A 208 21.87 -51.15 -40.18
CA VAL A 208 22.88 -50.13 -40.51
C VAL A 208 23.02 -50.03 -42.03
N VAL A 209 22.93 -48.81 -42.57
CA VAL A 209 23.08 -48.54 -44.01
C VAL A 209 24.42 -47.83 -44.22
N ILE A 210 25.37 -48.50 -44.88
CA ILE A 210 26.70 -47.98 -45.15
C ILE A 210 26.76 -47.55 -46.63
N PRO A 211 26.99 -46.26 -46.94
CA PRO A 211 27.18 -45.80 -48.31
C PRO A 211 28.53 -46.30 -48.88
N ALA A 212 28.51 -46.79 -50.11
CA ALA A 212 29.59 -47.57 -50.75
C ALA A 212 30.94 -46.85 -50.95
N ASN A 213 31.08 -45.57 -50.59
CA ASN A 213 32.28 -44.76 -50.84
C ASN A 213 32.97 -44.24 -49.55
N THR A 214 33.01 -45.03 -48.48
CA THR A 214 33.75 -44.66 -47.26
C THR A 214 34.87 -45.66 -46.95
N GLU A 215 35.99 -45.15 -46.44
CA GLU A 215 37.23 -45.89 -46.10
C GLU A 215 37.03 -47.07 -45.13
N LEU A 216 35.86 -47.15 -44.49
CA LEU A 216 35.42 -48.27 -43.65
C LEU A 216 35.34 -49.61 -44.41
N VAL A 217 35.11 -49.59 -45.73
CA VAL A 217 34.93 -50.80 -46.54
C VAL A 217 36.26 -51.55 -46.76
N ASN A 218 37.39 -50.83 -46.85
CA ASN A 218 38.69 -51.46 -47.15
C ASN A 218 39.25 -52.27 -45.98
N ILE A 219 38.91 -51.92 -44.73
CA ILE A 219 39.45 -52.60 -43.54
C ILE A 219 38.71 -53.93 -43.28
N ILE A 220 37.43 -54.00 -43.65
CA ILE A 220 36.61 -55.22 -43.52
C ILE A 220 36.85 -56.18 -44.70
N GLY A 221 37.15 -55.66 -45.90
CA GLY A 221 37.42 -56.45 -47.10
C GLY A 221 38.67 -57.33 -47.02
N ASP A 222 39.74 -56.88 -46.37
CA ASP A 222 41.00 -57.65 -46.27
C ASP A 222 40.94 -58.79 -45.22
N MET A 223 40.03 -58.73 -44.24
CA MET A 223 39.87 -59.81 -43.25
C MET A 223 38.77 -60.82 -43.59
N ALA A 224 37.75 -60.43 -44.35
CA ALA A 224 36.64 -61.29 -44.72
C ALA A 224 36.59 -61.42 -46.25
N GLY A 225 37.40 -62.33 -46.80
CA GLY A 225 37.59 -62.53 -48.24
C GLY A 225 36.32 -62.93 -49.00
N ILE A 226 35.44 -61.96 -49.26
CA ILE A 226 34.27 -62.10 -50.12
C ILE A 226 34.15 -60.89 -51.05
N LEU A 227 34.24 -61.14 -52.35
CA LEU A 227 34.04 -60.14 -53.42
C LEU A 227 32.57 -59.73 -53.51
N PRO A 228 32.24 -58.41 -53.59
CA PRO A 228 30.88 -57.97 -53.84
C PRO A 228 30.50 -58.08 -55.33
N LEU A 229 29.35 -58.70 -55.61
CA LEU A 229 28.76 -58.80 -56.94
C LEU A 229 28.15 -57.45 -57.39
N LYS A 230 28.51 -57.03 -58.60
CA LYS A 230 28.06 -55.80 -59.26
C LYS A 230 26.72 -56.02 -59.97
N ARG A 231 25.72 -55.18 -59.70
CA ARG A 231 24.50 -55.08 -60.54
C ARG A 231 24.48 -53.71 -61.22
N SER A 232 24.52 -53.71 -62.55
CA SER A 232 24.31 -52.52 -63.40
C SER A 232 22.82 -52.29 -63.69
N PRO A 233 22.43 -51.06 -64.11
CA PRO A 233 21.04 -50.62 -64.21
C PRO A 233 20.50 -50.58 -65.67
N GLU A 234 19.22 -50.88 -65.86
CA GLU A 234 18.37 -50.55 -67.02
C GLU A 234 16.97 -50.24 -66.42
N GLY A 235 16.32 -49.07 -66.55
CA GLY A 235 15.85 -48.35 -67.75
C GLY A 235 14.50 -48.96 -68.20
N GLU A 236 13.36 -48.30 -68.47
CA GLU A 236 12.86 -46.93 -68.57
C GLU A 236 11.34 -47.02 -68.91
N ALA A 237 10.64 -45.86 -69.03
CA ALA A 237 9.33 -45.58 -69.67
C ALA A 237 8.05 -45.59 -68.79
N VAL A 238 7.50 -44.42 -68.40
CA VAL A 238 6.68 -43.40 -69.13
C VAL A 238 5.18 -43.70 -69.11
N ALA A 239 4.38 -42.83 -68.47
CA ALA A 239 2.99 -42.54 -68.85
C ALA A 239 2.52 -41.18 -68.32
N THR A 240 2.18 -40.33 -69.29
CA THR A 240 1.61 -38.99 -69.31
C THR A 240 0.18 -38.83 -68.77
N ALA A 241 -0.21 -37.55 -68.61
CA ALA A 241 -1.58 -36.96 -68.61
C ALA A 241 -2.33 -36.89 -67.27
N SER A 242 -3.13 -35.89 -66.91
CA SER A 242 -3.44 -34.54 -67.41
C SER A 242 -4.41 -33.87 -66.42
N ARG A 243 -4.39 -32.52 -66.40
CA ARG A 243 -5.49 -31.57 -66.10
C ARG A 243 -5.96 -31.29 -64.66
N THR A 244 -5.55 -30.12 -64.18
CA THR A 244 -6.35 -28.90 -63.91
C THR A 244 -7.89 -28.96 -64.03
N ALA A 245 -8.59 -28.58 -62.96
CA ALA A 245 -9.72 -27.62 -62.91
C ALA A 245 -10.04 -27.37 -61.42
N VAL A 246 -9.86 -26.13 -60.92
CA VAL A 246 -10.91 -25.19 -60.47
C VAL A 246 -11.80 -25.75 -59.36
#